data_AF-A0A7C5WKV1-F1
#
_entry.id   AF-A0A7C5WKV1-F1
#
_cell.length_a   1.000
_cell.length_b   1.000
_cell.length_c   1.000
_cell.angle_alpha   90.00
_cell.angle_beta   90.00
_cell.angle_gamma   90.00
#
_symmetry.space_group_name_H-M   'P 1'
#
loop_
_entity.id
_entity.type
_entity.pdbx_description
1 polymer ?
#
loop_
_entity_poly.entity_id
_entity_poly.type
_entity_poly.pdbx_seq_one_letter_code
_entity_poly.pdbx_strand_id
1 'polypeptide(L)'
;MPAHAAATAEPRTAGTTGEPFIRVLDDDDSGRVSLQIAARTFRRGPAEPSITLVGAAHIGEPAYYDALQALLDAHDLVLFEGVGPVWARLGQDATPADRINATRERLRTLAIAVESRRRRGDGPDTLDALPTGKGYEDRLLRTASRDAWGHPIRYTPTPNGFDLTSLGADGVPGGVGADADISLEDLPPLQDAELDTKKGIQSMLAHATGLVFQLDAIDYDKPGWRNSDTTAEALAYAMAGHDPAEARPGNGSPRVGGAGEPLFDLMRGEGLLGRFAGGMLKLIGSSPRSRAMLRLMLIETLSHADELLGMDVEGLDNMMDVLLEQRNRVVLEDIRGVLDLRTDRPRSVAVFYGAGHLSGL
;
A
#
# COMPACT_ATOMS: atom_id res chain seq x y z
N MET A 1 -43.87 27.83 -14.64
CA MET A 1 -42.50 27.48 -14.21
C MET A 1 -42.59 26.19 -13.40
N PRO A 2 -42.46 24.99 -14.00
CA PRO A 2 -42.44 23.76 -13.24
C PRO A 2 -41.04 23.49 -12.69
N ALA A 3 -40.98 23.00 -11.45
CA ALA A 3 -39.77 22.56 -10.78
C ALA A 3 -39.25 21.26 -11.42
N HIS A 4 -37.98 21.24 -11.79
CA HIS A 4 -37.29 20.02 -12.20
C HIS A 4 -37.00 19.17 -10.96
N ALA A 5 -37.80 18.11 -10.77
CA ALA A 5 -37.47 17.02 -9.86
C ALA A 5 -36.21 16.32 -10.38
N ALA A 6 -35.13 16.34 -9.61
CA ALA A 6 -33.96 15.52 -9.84
C ALA A 6 -34.35 14.07 -9.53
N ALA A 7 -34.47 13.24 -10.56
CA ALA A 7 -34.67 11.82 -10.40
C ALA A 7 -33.37 11.20 -9.87
N THR A 8 -33.37 10.83 -8.59
CA THR A 8 -32.40 9.91 -8.01
C THR A 8 -32.57 8.55 -8.67
N ALA A 9 -31.73 8.25 -9.66
CA ALA A 9 -31.65 6.91 -10.21
C ALA A 9 -31.02 6.01 -9.16
N GLU A 10 -31.78 5.02 -8.68
CA GLU A 10 -31.26 3.93 -7.87
C GLU A 10 -30.10 3.23 -8.61
N PRO A 11 -29.04 2.80 -7.89
CA PRO A 11 -27.96 2.05 -8.50
C PRO A 11 -28.52 0.75 -9.07
N ARG A 12 -28.52 0.63 -10.40
CA ARG A 12 -28.84 -0.63 -11.06
C ARG A 12 -27.80 -1.64 -10.62
N THR A 13 -28.23 -2.69 -9.94
CA THR A 13 -27.45 -3.91 -9.70
C THR A 13 -27.00 -4.43 -11.07
N ALA A 14 -25.74 -4.18 -11.41
CA ALA A 14 -25.12 -4.77 -12.58
C ALA A 14 -25.02 -6.27 -12.33
N GLY A 15 -25.76 -7.06 -13.12
CA GLY A 15 -25.65 -8.52 -13.07
C GLY A 15 -24.21 -8.94 -13.32
N THR A 16 -23.65 -9.74 -12.42
CA THR A 16 -22.37 -10.42 -12.52
C THR A 16 -22.36 -11.35 -13.74
N THR A 17 -21.98 -10.80 -14.90
CA THR A 17 -21.87 -11.52 -16.17
C THR A 17 -20.56 -11.19 -16.88
N GLY A 18 -19.48 -11.05 -16.11
CA GLY A 18 -18.11 -10.96 -16.63
C GLY A 18 -17.36 -12.27 -16.37
N GLU A 19 -16.40 -12.61 -17.22
CA GLU A 19 -15.43 -13.69 -16.95
C GLU A 19 -14.73 -13.44 -15.59
N PRO A 20 -14.14 -14.45 -14.93
CA PRO A 20 -13.39 -14.24 -13.68
C PRO A 20 -12.09 -13.46 -13.93
N PHE A 21 -11.63 -12.70 -12.93
CA PHE A 21 -10.37 -11.94 -13.02
C PHE A 21 -9.13 -12.77 -12.71
N ILE A 22 -9.32 -13.96 -12.16
CA ILE A 22 -8.28 -14.93 -11.85
C ILE A 22 -8.69 -16.25 -12.49
N ARG A 23 -7.74 -16.97 -13.09
CA ARG A 23 -7.94 -18.36 -13.51
C ARG A 23 -6.67 -19.17 -13.35
N VAL A 24 -6.83 -20.45 -13.09
CA VAL A 24 -5.74 -21.43 -13.11
C VAL A 24 -5.79 -22.18 -14.43
N LEU A 25 -4.63 -22.38 -15.04
CA LEU A 25 -4.46 -23.23 -16.22
C LEU A 25 -3.46 -24.34 -15.89
N ASP A 26 -3.91 -25.57 -16.11
CA ASP A 26 -3.09 -26.77 -16.05
C ASP A 26 -2.71 -27.17 -17.48
N ASP A 27 -1.40 -27.21 -17.74
CA ASP A 27 -0.83 -27.71 -18.97
C ASP A 27 -0.39 -29.16 -18.71
N ASP A 28 -1.30 -30.10 -19.01
CA ASP A 28 -1.12 -31.54 -18.77
C ASP A 28 0.11 -32.11 -19.49
N ASP A 29 0.48 -31.56 -20.65
CA ASP A 29 1.60 -32.02 -21.47
C ASP A 29 2.96 -31.63 -20.85
N SER A 30 3.07 -30.44 -20.26
CA SER A 30 4.29 -29.97 -19.61
C SER A 30 4.30 -30.16 -18.09
N GLY A 31 3.17 -30.54 -17.49
CA GLY A 31 2.97 -30.60 -16.04
C GLY A 31 3.04 -29.22 -15.36
N ARG A 32 2.81 -28.14 -16.12
CA ARG A 32 2.91 -26.76 -15.62
C ARG A 32 1.54 -26.26 -15.19
N VAL A 33 1.45 -25.82 -13.94
CA VAL A 33 0.30 -25.08 -13.41
C VAL A 33 0.61 -23.59 -13.49
N SER A 34 -0.32 -22.78 -14.00
CA SER A 34 -0.15 -21.33 -14.10
C SER A 34 -1.37 -20.58 -13.58
N LEU A 35 -1.12 -19.54 -12.78
CA LEU A 35 -2.12 -18.58 -12.34
C LEU A 35 -2.12 -17.39 -13.30
N GLN A 36 -3.26 -17.10 -13.91
CA GLN A 36 -3.44 -15.94 -14.78
C GLN A 36 -4.36 -14.93 -14.13
N ILE A 37 -3.98 -13.66 -14.23
CA ILE A 37 -4.72 -12.53 -13.68
C ILE A 37 -5.04 -11.56 -14.80
N ALA A 38 -6.28 -11.12 -14.86
CA ALA A 38 -6.79 -10.33 -15.96
C ALA A 38 -6.37 -8.85 -15.85
N ALA A 39 -6.09 -8.26 -17.00
CA ALA A 39 -6.17 -6.82 -17.22
C ALA A 39 -7.36 -6.54 -18.15
N ARG A 40 -8.29 -5.68 -17.74
CA ARG A 40 -9.52 -5.39 -18.51
C ARG A 40 -9.65 -3.91 -18.80
N THR A 41 -9.78 -3.57 -20.07
CA THR A 41 -9.96 -2.18 -20.51
C THR A 41 -11.42 -1.88 -20.80
N PHE A 42 -11.93 -0.83 -20.16
CA PHE A 42 -13.24 -0.25 -20.35
C PHE A 42 -13.12 1.06 -21.13
N ARG A 43 -14.00 1.26 -22.12
CA ARG A 43 -14.06 2.47 -22.94
C ARG A 43 -15.50 2.90 -23.10
N ARG A 44 -15.79 4.16 -22.78
CA ARG A 44 -17.12 4.76 -23.05
C ARG A 44 -17.27 5.20 -24.51
N GLY A 45 -16.18 5.59 -25.15
CA GLY A 45 -16.13 5.97 -26.57
C GLY A 45 -14.70 6.33 -27.01
N PRO A 46 -14.45 6.58 -28.30
CA PRO A 46 -13.10 6.80 -28.83
C PRO A 46 -12.40 8.07 -28.32
N ALA A 47 -13.17 9.08 -27.90
CA ALA A 47 -12.66 10.35 -27.39
C ALA A 47 -12.64 10.44 -25.86
N GLU A 48 -13.14 9.42 -25.17
CA GLU A 48 -13.15 9.36 -23.71
C GLU A 48 -11.94 8.57 -23.19
N PRO A 49 -11.46 8.86 -21.96
CA PRO A 49 -10.40 8.09 -21.34
C PRO A 49 -10.76 6.60 -21.28
N SER A 50 -9.78 5.74 -21.55
CA SER A 50 -9.92 4.31 -21.27
C SER A 50 -9.46 4.01 -19.84
N ILE A 51 -10.21 3.17 -19.13
CA ILE A 51 -9.83 2.67 -17.80
C ILE A 51 -9.43 1.22 -17.94
N THR A 52 -8.20 0.86 -17.56
CA THR A 52 -7.74 -0.52 -17.50
C THR A 52 -7.68 -0.96 -16.04
N LEU A 53 -8.54 -1.90 -15.64
CA LEU A 53 -8.40 -2.60 -14.36
C LEU A 53 -7.29 -3.64 -14.51
N VAL A 54 -6.19 -3.48 -13.78
CA VAL A 54 -5.02 -4.35 -13.84
C VAL A 54 -4.92 -5.10 -12.51
N GLY A 55 -5.20 -6.40 -12.55
CA GLY A 55 -5.15 -7.25 -11.35
C GLY A 55 -3.73 -7.68 -11.00
N ALA A 56 -3.47 -7.75 -9.69
CA ALA A 56 -2.19 -8.19 -9.14
C ALA A 56 -2.34 -9.45 -8.28
N ALA A 57 -1.41 -10.39 -8.44
CA ALA A 57 -1.01 -11.24 -7.31
C ALA A 57 0.06 -10.48 -6.54
N HIS A 58 -0.08 -10.47 -5.21
CA HIS A 58 0.88 -9.80 -4.34
C HIS A 58 2.24 -10.54 -4.25
N ILE A 59 2.27 -11.81 -4.67
CA ILE A 59 3.48 -12.64 -4.69
C ILE A 59 3.56 -13.29 -6.06
N GLY A 60 4.72 -13.17 -6.72
CA GLY A 60 4.90 -13.62 -8.09
C GLY A 60 6.36 -13.72 -8.49
N GLU A 61 6.60 -14.20 -9.70
CA GLU A 61 7.94 -14.26 -10.27
C GLU A 61 8.44 -12.85 -10.65
N PRO A 62 9.75 -12.56 -10.60
CA PRO A 62 10.27 -11.27 -11.05
C PRO A 62 9.83 -10.89 -12.47
N ALA A 63 9.86 -11.84 -13.40
CA ALA A 63 9.44 -11.63 -14.80
C ALA A 63 7.95 -11.25 -14.94
N TYR A 64 7.10 -11.71 -14.02
CA TYR A 64 5.69 -11.29 -13.98
C TYR A 64 5.58 -9.79 -13.66
N TYR A 65 6.35 -9.30 -12.66
CA TYR A 65 6.36 -7.88 -12.31
C TYR A 65 7.04 -7.00 -13.36
N ASP A 66 8.05 -7.50 -14.06
CA ASP A 66 8.65 -6.76 -15.19
C ASP A 66 7.64 -6.55 -16.32
N ALA A 67 6.87 -7.58 -16.67
CA ALA A 67 5.80 -7.47 -17.66
C ALA A 67 4.66 -6.55 -17.18
N LEU A 68 4.31 -6.64 -15.90
CA LEU A 68 3.28 -5.81 -15.27
C LEU A 68 3.71 -4.33 -15.23
N GLN A 69 4.96 -4.04 -14.89
CA GLN A 69 5.52 -2.69 -14.95
C GLN A 69 5.42 -2.12 -16.36
N ALA A 70 5.81 -2.89 -17.38
CA ALA A 70 5.73 -2.44 -18.77
C ALA A 70 4.29 -2.14 -19.22
N LEU A 71 3.32 -2.95 -18.77
CA LEU A 71 1.90 -2.70 -19.02
C LEU A 71 1.43 -1.40 -18.35
N LEU A 72 1.82 -1.17 -17.09
CA LEU A 72 1.41 -0.01 -16.31
C LEU A 72 2.06 1.28 -16.81
N ASP A 73 3.36 1.24 -17.13
CA ASP A 73 4.14 2.37 -17.67
C ASP A 73 3.61 2.89 -19.02
N ALA A 74 2.80 2.10 -19.73
CA ALA A 74 2.17 2.50 -20.99
C ALA A 74 0.92 3.39 -20.81
N HIS A 75 0.46 3.61 -19.57
CA HIS A 75 -0.71 4.45 -19.28
C HIS A 75 -0.29 5.87 -18.88
N ASP A 76 -1.12 6.86 -19.21
CA ASP A 76 -0.86 8.26 -18.86
C ASP A 76 -0.95 8.50 -17.34
N LEU A 77 -1.80 7.73 -16.66
CA LEU A 77 -1.99 7.74 -15.21
C LEU A 77 -2.15 6.32 -14.68
N VAL A 78 -1.44 6.02 -13.59
CA VAL A 78 -1.59 4.77 -12.83
C VAL A 78 -2.09 5.09 -11.43
N LEU A 79 -3.24 4.55 -11.08
CA LEU A 79 -3.85 4.57 -9.75
C LEU A 79 -3.57 3.24 -9.08
N PHE A 80 -2.64 3.21 -8.13
CA PHE A 80 -2.18 1.94 -7.55
C PHE A 80 -2.59 1.76 -6.09
N GLU A 81 -2.74 0.50 -5.70
CA GLU A 81 -2.91 0.09 -4.31
C GLU A 81 -1.59 0.12 -3.53
N GLY A 82 -1.65 0.47 -2.25
CA GLY A 82 -0.47 0.56 -1.41
C GLY A 82 -0.80 1.28 -0.11
N VAL A 83 -1.37 0.56 0.85
CA VAL A 83 -1.66 1.11 2.18
C VAL A 83 -0.37 1.73 2.74
N GLY A 84 -0.43 3.04 2.99
CA GLY A 84 0.73 3.85 3.38
C GLY A 84 0.41 4.81 4.52
N PRO A 85 1.39 5.59 4.97
CA PRO A 85 1.16 6.56 6.04
C PRO A 85 0.25 7.69 5.56
N VAL A 86 -0.46 8.34 6.50
CA VAL A 86 -1.40 9.44 6.20
C VAL A 86 -0.78 10.52 5.31
N TRP A 87 0.45 10.93 5.61
CA TRP A 87 1.14 11.98 4.87
C TRP A 87 1.43 11.64 3.39
N ALA A 88 1.37 10.37 2.98
CA ALA A 88 1.58 9.97 1.59
C ALA A 88 0.43 10.42 0.67
N ARG A 89 -0.73 10.76 1.24
CA ARG A 89 -1.91 11.30 0.53
C ARG A 89 -2.13 12.79 0.74
N LEU A 90 -1.15 13.51 1.29
CA LEU A 90 -1.31 14.93 1.58
C LEU A 90 -1.58 15.73 0.29
N GLY A 91 -2.79 16.31 0.20
CA GLY A 91 -3.25 17.09 -0.93
C GLY A 91 -2.67 18.51 -1.00
N GLN A 92 -2.88 19.20 -2.12
CA GLN A 92 -2.46 20.59 -2.29
C GLN A 92 -3.23 21.56 -1.39
N ASP A 93 -4.48 21.22 -1.07
CA ASP A 93 -5.40 21.92 -0.18
C ASP A 93 -5.13 21.68 1.32
N ALA A 94 -4.11 20.88 1.65
CA ALA A 94 -3.72 20.63 3.03
C ALA A 94 -3.41 21.93 3.80
N THR A 95 -4.00 22.05 5.00
CA THR A 95 -3.81 23.21 5.86
C THR A 95 -2.37 23.26 6.41
N PRO A 96 -1.92 24.41 6.92
CA PRO A 96 -0.61 24.47 7.58
C PRO A 96 -0.45 23.46 8.73
N ALA A 97 -1.52 23.20 9.49
CA ALA A 97 -1.50 22.20 10.56
C ALA A 97 -1.30 20.78 10.01
N ASP A 98 -1.95 20.43 8.90
CA ASP A 98 -1.78 19.12 8.25
C ASP A 98 -0.35 18.96 7.75
N ARG A 99 0.23 20.02 7.16
CA ARG A 99 1.62 20.03 6.68
C ARG A 99 2.63 19.88 7.80
N ILE A 100 2.41 20.55 8.94
CA ILE A 100 3.23 20.37 10.13
C ILE A 100 3.19 18.90 10.59
N ASN A 101 1.99 18.32 10.75
CA ASN A 101 1.86 16.94 11.22
C ASN A 101 2.46 15.92 10.24
N ALA A 102 2.22 16.10 8.94
CA ALA A 102 2.84 15.29 7.89
C ALA A 102 4.37 15.37 7.93
N THR A 103 4.93 16.56 8.20
CA THR A 103 6.38 16.75 8.34
C THR A 103 6.92 16.01 9.57
N ARG A 104 6.23 16.06 10.71
CA ARG A 104 6.60 15.28 11.91
C ARG A 104 6.63 13.78 11.63
N GLU A 105 5.62 13.26 10.93
CA GLU A 105 5.56 11.84 10.58
C GLU A 105 6.67 11.44 9.60
N ARG A 106 6.99 12.30 8.62
CA ARG A 106 8.13 12.08 7.71
C ARG A 106 9.47 12.06 8.44
N LEU A 107 9.69 12.99 9.38
CA LEU A 107 10.87 12.98 10.25
C LEU A 107 10.95 11.67 11.04
N ARG A 108 9.83 11.19 11.61
CA ARG A 108 9.80 9.91 12.33
C ARG A 108 10.09 8.73 11.42
N THR A 109 9.53 8.67 10.22
CA THR A 109 9.81 7.63 9.21
C THR A 109 11.31 7.58 8.87
N LEU A 110 11.91 8.74 8.59
CA LEU A 110 13.35 8.83 8.33
C LEU A 110 14.16 8.40 9.55
N ALA A 111 13.78 8.83 10.74
CA ALA A 111 14.47 8.49 11.97
C ALA A 111 14.48 6.98 12.23
N ILE A 112 13.35 6.30 12.05
CA ILE A 112 13.24 4.83 12.13
C ILE A 112 14.19 4.17 11.13
N ALA A 113 14.19 4.62 9.87
CA ALA A 113 15.04 4.05 8.84
C ALA A 113 16.54 4.25 9.12
N VAL A 114 16.95 5.45 9.53
CA VAL A 114 18.35 5.76 9.90
C VAL A 114 18.77 4.95 11.13
N GLU A 115 17.97 4.94 12.19
CA GLU A 115 18.30 4.25 13.44
C GLU A 115 18.37 2.73 13.25
N SER A 116 17.44 2.16 12.48
CA SER A 116 17.44 0.74 12.10
C SER A 116 18.74 0.34 11.39
N ARG A 117 19.26 1.18 10.50
CA ARG A 117 20.57 0.97 9.84
C ARG A 117 21.75 1.17 10.79
N ARG A 118 21.73 2.21 11.62
CA ARG A 118 22.77 2.43 12.63
C ARG A 118 22.93 1.23 13.57
N ARG A 119 21.82 0.64 14.04
CA ARG A 119 21.84 -0.56 14.89
C ARG A 119 22.43 -1.81 14.21
N ARG A 120 22.38 -1.87 12.88
CA ARG A 120 23.02 -2.93 12.08
C ARG A 120 24.48 -2.62 11.72
N GLY A 121 24.97 -1.44 12.07
CA GLY A 121 26.33 -0.99 11.75
C GLY A 121 26.49 -0.38 10.36
N ASP A 122 25.40 -0.07 9.66
CA ASP A 122 25.40 0.47 8.29
C ASP A 122 24.68 1.82 8.20
N GLY A 123 24.83 2.66 9.23
CA GLY A 123 24.22 4.00 9.28
C GLY A 123 24.59 4.86 8.06
N PRO A 124 23.63 5.55 7.42
CA PRO A 124 23.89 6.33 6.22
C PRO A 124 24.61 7.65 6.52
N ASP A 125 25.49 8.10 5.62
CA ASP A 125 26.08 9.45 5.69
C ASP A 125 25.10 10.55 5.24
N THR A 126 24.14 10.19 4.38
CA THR A 126 23.14 11.10 3.80
C THR A 126 21.78 10.40 3.67
N LEU A 127 20.67 11.14 3.74
CA LEU A 127 19.33 10.56 3.56
C LEU A 127 19.12 9.91 2.19
N ASP A 128 19.82 10.39 1.15
CA ASP A 128 19.77 9.81 -0.20
C ASP A 128 20.28 8.36 -0.26
N ALA A 129 21.02 7.91 0.76
CA ALA A 129 21.50 6.54 0.86
C ALA A 129 20.48 5.59 1.50
N LEU A 130 19.38 6.10 2.08
CA LEU A 130 18.34 5.29 2.72
C LEU A 130 17.58 4.39 1.74
N PRO A 131 17.08 4.90 0.60
CA PRO A 131 16.47 4.04 -0.40
C PRO A 131 17.54 3.14 -1.02
N THR A 132 17.35 1.84 -0.96
CA THR A 132 18.28 0.83 -1.51
C THR A 132 17.73 0.09 -2.73
N GLY A 133 16.48 0.37 -3.09
CA GLY A 133 15.80 -0.21 -4.22
C GLY A 133 14.78 0.72 -4.88
N LYS A 134 13.87 0.08 -5.62
CA LYS A 134 12.81 0.72 -6.41
C LYS A 134 11.41 0.56 -5.81
N GLY A 135 11.30 -0.15 -4.68
CA GLY A 135 10.00 -0.53 -4.12
C GLY A 135 9.22 0.64 -3.55
N TYR A 136 8.02 0.34 -3.06
CA TYR A 136 7.13 1.31 -2.44
C TYR A 136 7.74 1.94 -1.18
N GLU A 137 8.44 1.16 -0.35
CA GLU A 137 9.17 1.69 0.82
C GLU A 137 10.26 2.70 0.39
N ASP A 138 11.01 2.39 -0.67
CA ASP A 138 12.01 3.29 -1.21
C ASP A 138 11.39 4.61 -1.72
N ARG A 139 10.22 4.53 -2.37
CA ARG A 139 9.43 5.72 -2.76
C ARG A 139 9.02 6.54 -1.53
N LEU A 140 8.57 5.88 -0.46
CA LEU A 140 8.20 6.58 0.79
C LEU A 140 9.41 7.27 1.41
N LEU A 141 10.58 6.62 1.47
CA LEU A 141 11.80 7.23 1.99
C LEU A 141 12.25 8.43 1.15
N ARG A 142 12.21 8.31 -0.18
CA ARG A 142 12.48 9.44 -1.08
C ARG A 142 11.52 10.60 -0.87
N THR A 143 10.22 10.31 -0.71
CA THR A 143 9.20 11.35 -0.45
C THR A 143 9.39 12.00 0.93
N ALA A 144 9.74 11.21 1.94
CA ALA A 144 9.96 11.67 3.31
C ALA A 144 11.21 12.53 3.47
N SER A 145 12.20 12.42 2.56
CA SER A 145 13.40 13.26 2.52
C SER A 145 13.12 14.75 2.31
N ARG A 146 11.86 15.12 2.04
CA ARG A 146 11.37 16.49 1.95
C ARG A 146 10.22 16.70 2.93
N ASP A 147 10.13 17.88 3.51
CA ASP A 147 8.98 18.25 4.33
C ASP A 147 7.70 18.45 3.49
N ALA A 148 6.59 18.71 4.18
CA ALA A 148 5.29 18.88 3.53
C ALA A 148 5.18 20.15 2.67
N TRP A 149 6.16 21.05 2.70
CA TRP A 149 6.27 22.21 1.82
C TRP A 149 7.24 21.99 0.64
N GLY A 150 7.96 20.87 0.64
CA GLY A 150 8.87 20.45 -0.42
C GLY A 150 10.33 20.80 -0.18
N HIS A 151 10.65 21.43 0.96
CA HIS A 151 12.03 21.70 1.34
C HIS A 151 12.73 20.42 1.79
N PRO A 152 14.03 20.26 1.51
CA PRO A 152 14.78 19.08 1.94
C PRO A 152 14.90 19.04 3.47
N ILE A 153 14.71 17.84 4.04
CA ILE A 153 15.00 17.58 5.46
C ILE A 153 16.50 17.66 5.68
N ARG A 154 16.93 18.43 6.68
CA ARG A 154 18.33 18.48 7.11
C ARG A 154 18.66 17.26 7.93
N TYR A 155 19.75 16.59 7.61
CA TYR A 155 20.26 15.43 8.33
C TYR A 155 21.70 15.67 8.77
N THR A 156 21.95 15.51 10.07
CA THR A 156 23.30 15.67 10.65
C THR A 156 23.65 14.41 11.44
N PRO A 157 24.48 13.49 10.92
CA PRO A 157 24.96 12.36 11.70
C PRO A 157 25.88 12.85 12.82
N THR A 158 25.75 12.26 14.01
CA THR A 158 26.62 12.52 15.17
C THR A 158 27.29 11.21 15.64
N PRO A 159 28.33 11.28 16.49
CA PRO A 159 28.99 10.08 17.01
C PRO A 159 28.02 9.11 17.70
N ASN A 160 27.02 9.65 18.41
CA ASN A 160 26.10 8.85 19.23
C ASN A 160 24.66 8.80 18.68
N GLY A 161 24.38 9.45 17.55
CA GLY A 161 23.04 9.52 17.00
C GLY A 161 23.00 10.33 15.70
N PHE A 162 21.93 11.10 15.53
CA PHE A 162 21.76 11.98 14.39
C PHE A 162 20.63 12.98 14.69
N ASP A 163 20.66 14.10 13.98
CA ASP A 163 19.61 15.11 14.03
C ASP A 163 18.86 15.14 12.69
N LEU A 164 17.54 15.35 12.76
CA LEU A 164 16.70 15.65 11.60
C LEU A 164 15.89 16.91 11.87
N THR A 165 15.88 17.83 10.90
CA THR A 165 15.15 19.10 11.04
C THR A 165 14.52 19.53 9.71
N SER A 166 13.26 19.99 9.76
CA SER A 166 12.61 20.80 8.73
C SER A 166 12.62 22.27 9.16
N LEU A 167 12.70 23.19 8.19
CA LEU A 167 12.73 24.63 8.43
C LEU A 167 11.35 25.29 8.25
N GLY A 168 10.29 24.51 8.38
CA GLY A 168 8.94 24.99 8.18
C GLY A 168 8.65 25.49 6.75
N ALA A 169 7.59 26.29 6.65
CA ALA A 169 7.02 26.74 5.40
C ALA A 169 7.85 27.82 4.68
N ASP A 170 8.66 28.60 5.41
CA ASP A 170 9.48 29.65 4.83
C ASP A 170 10.89 29.17 4.42
N GLY A 171 11.30 27.99 4.89
CA GLY A 171 12.60 27.40 4.58
C GLY A 171 13.77 28.09 5.30
N VAL A 172 13.49 28.86 6.35
CA VAL A 172 14.49 29.66 7.09
C VAL A 172 14.55 29.20 8.55
N PRO A 173 15.75 29.09 9.15
CA PRO A 173 15.83 28.71 10.57
C PRO A 173 15.05 29.67 11.48
N GLY A 174 14.31 29.10 12.43
CA GLY A 174 13.51 29.82 13.41
C GLY A 174 12.02 29.79 13.10
N GLY A 175 11.37 30.96 13.12
CA GLY A 175 9.94 31.11 12.78
C GLY A 175 8.94 30.75 13.88
N VAL A 176 7.65 30.89 13.56
CA VAL A 176 6.51 30.54 14.42
C VAL A 176 5.39 29.92 13.59
N GLY A 177 4.56 29.08 14.21
CA GLY A 177 3.44 28.46 13.51
C GLY A 177 3.90 27.56 12.36
N ALA A 178 3.50 27.88 11.12
CA ALA A 178 3.90 27.12 9.94
C ALA A 178 5.38 27.32 9.55
N ASP A 179 5.95 28.46 9.92
CA ASP A 179 7.34 28.82 9.62
C ASP A 179 8.29 28.29 10.71
N ALA A 180 7.77 27.69 11.78
CA ALA A 180 8.60 27.15 12.84
C ALA A 180 9.41 25.94 12.37
N ASP A 181 10.69 25.90 12.75
CA ASP A 181 11.52 24.70 12.64
C ASP A 181 10.84 23.50 13.35
N ILE A 182 10.95 22.31 12.76
CA ILE A 182 10.44 21.07 13.33
C ILE A 182 11.63 20.11 13.43
N SER A 183 12.02 19.76 14.65
CA SER A 183 13.15 18.87 14.89
C SER A 183 12.70 17.51 15.42
N LEU A 184 13.50 16.47 15.14
CA LEU A 184 13.27 15.12 15.69
C LEU A 184 13.26 15.11 17.22
N GLU A 185 14.03 15.98 17.86
CA GLU A 185 14.08 16.11 19.32
C GLU A 185 12.75 16.55 19.95
N ASP A 186 11.90 17.24 19.17
CA ASP A 186 10.56 17.67 19.61
C ASP A 186 9.54 16.52 19.53
N LEU A 187 9.91 15.40 18.91
CA LEU A 187 9.04 14.25 18.74
C LEU A 187 9.22 13.25 19.89
N PRO A 188 8.20 12.43 20.19
CA PRO A 188 8.35 11.33 21.14
C PRO A 188 9.55 10.44 20.76
N PRO A 189 10.29 9.89 21.73
CA PRO A 189 11.41 9.02 21.43
C PRO A 189 10.98 7.81 20.59
N LEU A 190 11.90 7.29 19.78
CA LEU A 190 11.68 6.04 19.05
C LEU A 190 11.58 4.88 20.03
N GLN A 191 10.62 3.99 19.81
CA GLN A 191 10.44 2.79 20.60
C GLN A 191 11.12 1.60 19.93
N ASP A 192 11.62 0.65 20.72
CA ASP A 192 12.30 -0.54 20.17
C ASP A 192 11.39 -1.37 19.26
N ALA A 193 10.07 -1.39 19.53
CA ALA A 193 9.10 -2.06 18.69
C ALA A 193 9.00 -1.44 17.28
N GLU A 194 9.19 -0.12 17.14
CA GLU A 194 9.19 0.56 15.84
C GLU A 194 10.45 0.25 15.03
N LEU A 195 11.52 -0.16 15.70
CA LEU A 195 12.82 -0.46 15.10
C LEU A 195 12.96 -1.95 14.72
N ASP A 196 12.11 -2.82 15.25
CA ASP A 196 11.97 -4.23 14.85
C ASP A 196 11.11 -4.32 13.58
N THR A 197 11.58 -3.72 12.49
CA THR A 197 10.91 -3.70 11.18
C THR A 197 10.98 -5.08 10.52
N LYS A 198 10.25 -6.06 11.03
CA LYS A 198 10.10 -7.34 10.35
C LYS A 198 9.22 -7.15 9.12
N LYS A 199 9.70 -7.66 7.99
CA LYS A 199 8.89 -7.72 6.76
C LYS A 199 7.58 -8.47 7.04
N GLY A 200 6.47 -7.93 6.55
CA GLY A 200 5.14 -8.51 6.75
C GLY A 200 5.01 -9.94 6.19
N ILE A 201 3.93 -10.63 6.56
CA ILE A 201 3.70 -12.03 6.19
C ILE A 201 3.74 -12.31 4.68
N GLN A 202 3.29 -11.36 3.85
CA GLN A 202 3.32 -11.50 2.40
C GLN A 202 4.77 -11.55 1.88
N SER A 203 5.65 -10.71 2.40
CA SER A 203 7.09 -10.75 2.09
C SER A 203 7.75 -12.03 2.62
N MET A 204 7.37 -12.50 3.80
CA MET A 204 7.87 -13.78 4.34
C MET A 204 7.46 -14.96 3.45
N LEU A 205 6.20 -14.98 2.99
CA LEU A 205 5.68 -16.01 2.10
C LEU A 205 6.33 -15.95 0.72
N ALA A 206 6.58 -14.74 0.19
CA ALA A 206 7.32 -14.56 -1.06
C ALA A 206 8.72 -15.18 -0.95
N HIS A 207 9.48 -14.84 0.10
CA HIS A 207 10.80 -15.42 0.33
C HIS A 207 10.75 -16.94 0.48
N ALA A 208 9.79 -17.46 1.25
CA ALA A 208 9.65 -18.89 1.48
C ALA A 208 9.31 -19.68 0.21
N THR A 209 8.55 -19.07 -0.70
CA THR A 209 8.24 -19.65 -2.01
C THR A 209 9.34 -19.40 -3.04
N GLY A 210 10.35 -18.58 -2.76
CA GLY A 210 11.34 -18.15 -3.74
C GLY A 210 10.75 -17.26 -4.83
N LEU A 211 9.71 -16.50 -4.49
CA LEU A 211 9.05 -15.48 -5.30
C LEU A 211 9.37 -14.10 -4.72
N VAL A 212 8.86 -13.04 -5.33
CA VAL A 212 9.02 -11.66 -4.83
C VAL A 212 7.66 -11.02 -4.52
N PHE A 213 7.68 -10.05 -3.61
CA PHE A 213 6.49 -9.31 -3.18
C PHE A 213 6.27 -8.08 -4.07
N GLN A 214 5.01 -7.80 -4.42
CA GLN A 214 4.62 -6.73 -5.34
C GLN A 214 5.20 -5.36 -4.98
N LEU A 215 5.08 -4.95 -3.71
CA LEU A 215 5.57 -3.64 -3.25
C LEU A 215 7.11 -3.53 -3.27
N ASP A 216 7.83 -4.66 -3.31
CA ASP A 216 9.29 -4.69 -3.43
C ASP A 216 9.73 -4.72 -4.92
N ALA A 217 8.88 -5.24 -5.81
CA ALA A 217 9.25 -5.59 -7.19
C ALA A 217 8.84 -4.54 -8.24
N ILE A 218 7.75 -3.80 -8.00
CA ILE A 218 7.27 -2.73 -8.88
C ILE A 218 7.95 -1.41 -8.50
N ASP A 219 8.33 -0.64 -9.51
CA ASP A 219 8.78 0.74 -9.36
C ASP A 219 7.56 1.66 -9.34
N TYR A 220 7.26 2.18 -8.15
CA TYR A 220 6.15 3.09 -7.94
C TYR A 220 6.53 4.54 -8.19
N ASP A 221 7.82 4.88 -8.30
CA ASP A 221 8.31 6.26 -8.32
C ASP A 221 8.40 6.81 -9.75
N LYS A 222 7.26 6.76 -10.44
CA LYS A 222 7.15 7.05 -11.86
C LYS A 222 6.26 8.27 -12.07
N PRO A 223 6.56 9.13 -13.07
CA PRO A 223 5.66 10.20 -13.45
C PRO A 223 4.27 9.65 -13.77
N GLY A 224 3.21 10.29 -13.27
CA GLY A 224 1.84 9.81 -13.48
C GLY A 224 1.43 8.63 -12.60
N TRP A 225 2.22 8.21 -11.60
CA TRP A 225 1.81 7.17 -10.64
C TRP A 225 1.32 7.76 -9.32
N ARG A 226 0.02 7.62 -9.06
CA ARG A 226 -0.65 8.13 -7.87
C ARG A 226 -1.13 6.97 -6.99
N ASN A 227 -0.76 6.99 -5.72
CA ASN A 227 -1.32 6.07 -4.75
C ASN A 227 -2.81 6.39 -4.60
N SER A 228 -3.67 5.39 -4.80
CA SER A 228 -5.13 5.52 -4.76
C SER A 228 -5.77 4.73 -3.62
N ASP A 229 -4.99 4.36 -2.59
CA ASP A 229 -5.43 3.49 -1.50
C ASP A 229 -5.73 4.24 -0.19
N THR A 230 -6.24 3.54 0.81
CA THR A 230 -6.39 4.05 2.18
C THR A 230 -5.05 4.19 2.90
N THR A 231 -5.06 4.84 4.06
CA THR A 231 -3.90 4.94 4.95
C THR A 231 -3.89 3.76 5.93
N ALA A 232 -2.71 3.43 6.47
CA ALA A 232 -2.59 2.35 7.47
C ALA A 232 -3.45 2.63 8.71
N GLU A 233 -3.48 3.89 9.13
CA GLU A 233 -4.27 4.37 10.26
C GLU A 233 -5.76 4.28 9.97
N ALA A 234 -6.23 4.79 8.82
CA ALA A 234 -7.63 4.70 8.44
C ALA A 234 -8.09 3.24 8.29
N LEU A 235 -7.23 2.36 7.77
CA LEU A 235 -7.51 0.93 7.72
C LEU A 235 -7.61 0.31 9.12
N ALA A 236 -6.71 0.67 10.03
CA ALA A 236 -6.75 0.19 11.42
C ALA A 236 -8.02 0.66 12.16
N TYR A 237 -8.45 1.91 11.96
CA TYR A 237 -9.72 2.42 12.46
C TYR A 237 -10.91 1.62 11.91
N ALA A 238 -10.94 1.38 10.60
CA ALA A 238 -11.96 0.57 9.95
C ALA A 238 -12.04 -0.85 10.56
N MET A 239 -10.88 -1.50 10.73
CA MET A 239 -10.78 -2.84 11.32
C MET A 239 -11.19 -2.88 12.79
N ALA A 240 -11.01 -1.78 13.52
CA ALA A 240 -11.49 -1.62 14.89
C ALA A 240 -12.98 -1.24 14.96
N GLY A 241 -13.71 -1.18 13.84
CA GLY A 241 -15.12 -0.82 13.77
C GLY A 241 -15.40 0.68 13.96
N HIS A 242 -14.39 1.53 13.82
CA HIS A 242 -14.52 2.99 13.90
C HIS A 242 -14.65 3.60 12.49
N ASP A 243 -15.14 4.83 12.39
CA ASP A 243 -15.17 5.54 11.11
C ASP A 243 -13.73 5.85 10.65
N PRO A 244 -13.30 5.38 9.46
CA PRO A 244 -11.95 5.64 8.94
C PRO A 244 -11.64 7.13 8.77
N ALA A 245 -12.64 7.99 8.60
CA ALA A 245 -12.48 9.45 8.52
C ALA A 245 -12.05 10.10 9.85
N GLU A 246 -12.16 9.38 10.98
CA GLU A 246 -11.66 9.83 12.28
C GLU A 246 -10.15 9.64 12.45
N ALA A 247 -9.51 8.84 11.57
CA ALA A 247 -8.07 8.67 11.58
C ALA A 247 -7.38 10.01 11.23
N ARG A 248 -6.56 10.50 12.16
CA ARG A 248 -5.76 11.71 11.98
C ARG A 248 -4.29 11.44 12.27
N PRO A 249 -3.35 12.17 11.63
CA PRO A 249 -1.95 12.15 12.01
C PRO A 249 -1.77 12.34 13.52
N GLY A 250 -1.04 11.43 14.17
CA GLY A 250 -0.74 11.50 15.61
C GLY A 250 -1.80 10.96 16.59
N ASN A 251 -2.98 10.51 16.14
CA ASN A 251 -4.00 9.92 17.04
C ASN A 251 -3.64 8.50 17.54
N GLY A 252 -2.60 7.87 16.96
CA GLY A 252 -2.27 6.47 17.20
C GLY A 252 -3.21 5.52 16.46
N SER A 253 -2.78 4.26 16.29
CA SER A 253 -3.65 3.22 15.73
C SER A 253 -4.48 2.57 16.84
N PRO A 254 -5.81 2.48 16.72
CA PRO A 254 -6.63 1.78 17.69
C PRO A 254 -6.26 0.29 17.72
N ARG A 255 -6.40 -0.35 18.88
CA ARG A 255 -6.25 -1.80 18.98
C ARG A 255 -7.42 -2.46 18.27
N VAL A 256 -7.12 -3.39 17.37
CA VAL A 256 -8.13 -4.30 16.83
C VAL A 256 -8.46 -5.30 17.94
N GLY A 257 -9.59 -5.07 18.62
CA GLY A 257 -10.06 -5.95 19.69
C GLY A 257 -10.83 -7.17 19.17
N GLY A 258 -10.96 -8.19 20.02
CA GLY A 258 -11.79 -9.37 19.75
C GLY A 258 -11.06 -10.54 19.11
N ALA A 259 -11.79 -11.42 18.41
CA ALA A 259 -11.27 -12.68 17.85
C ALA A 259 -10.18 -12.50 16.79
N GLY A 260 -9.99 -11.29 16.24
CA GLY A 260 -8.95 -10.97 15.27
C GLY A 260 -7.56 -10.71 15.87
N GLU A 261 -7.45 -10.33 17.16
CA GLU A 261 -6.18 -9.95 17.79
C GLU A 261 -5.10 -11.06 17.70
N PRO A 262 -5.41 -12.35 17.99
CA PRO A 262 -4.43 -13.43 17.83
C PRO A 262 -4.00 -13.67 16.38
N LEU A 263 -4.90 -13.44 15.42
CA LEU A 263 -4.60 -13.56 13.98
C LEU A 263 -3.67 -12.42 13.53
N PHE A 264 -3.92 -11.18 13.98
CA PHE A 264 -3.08 -10.03 13.69
C PHE A 264 -1.67 -10.19 14.27
N ASP A 265 -1.53 -10.67 15.50
CA ASP A 265 -0.23 -10.94 16.11
C ASP A 265 0.54 -12.02 15.34
N LEU A 266 -0.15 -13.07 14.89
CA LEU A 266 0.42 -14.09 14.01
C LEU A 266 0.87 -13.50 12.66
N MET A 267 0.08 -12.63 12.04
CA MET A 267 0.42 -11.95 10.78
C MET A 267 1.61 -11.01 10.90
N ARG A 268 1.77 -10.35 12.06
CA ARG A 268 2.96 -9.54 12.40
C ARG A 268 4.17 -10.41 12.76
N GLY A 269 3.98 -11.70 12.97
CA GLY A 269 5.04 -12.61 13.42
C GLY A 269 5.43 -12.38 14.88
N GLU A 270 4.56 -11.76 15.66
CA GLU A 270 4.75 -11.49 17.07
C GLU A 270 4.40 -12.73 17.94
N GLY A 271 4.87 -12.73 19.18
CA GLY A 271 4.62 -13.84 20.12
C GLY A 271 5.41 -15.12 19.84
N LEU A 272 5.14 -16.18 20.61
CA LEU A 272 5.80 -17.49 20.48
C LEU A 272 5.33 -18.23 19.22
N LEU A 273 4.02 -18.18 18.94
CA LEU A 273 3.40 -18.87 17.82
C LEU A 273 3.86 -18.30 16.46
N GLY A 274 3.93 -16.96 16.33
CA GLY A 274 4.42 -16.32 15.11
C GLY A 274 5.89 -16.67 14.81
N ARG A 275 6.74 -16.69 15.84
CA ARG A 275 8.14 -17.13 15.70
C ARG A 275 8.26 -18.58 15.26
N PHE A 276 7.43 -19.46 15.83
CA PHE A 276 7.39 -20.86 15.43
C PHE A 276 6.93 -21.04 13.97
N ALA A 277 5.83 -20.38 13.58
CA ALA A 277 5.31 -20.40 12.21
C ALA A 277 6.33 -19.87 11.20
N GLY A 278 7.00 -18.75 11.51
CA GLY A 278 8.09 -18.21 10.70
C GLY A 278 9.27 -19.17 10.56
N GLY A 279 9.62 -19.89 11.62
CA GLY A 279 10.66 -20.94 11.60
C GLY A 279 10.28 -22.12 10.69
N MET A 280 9.05 -22.62 10.80
CA MET A 280 8.53 -23.68 9.93
C MET A 280 8.53 -23.24 8.45
N LEU A 281 8.07 -22.02 8.18
CA LEU A 281 8.00 -21.48 6.82
C LEU A 281 9.41 -21.36 6.19
N LYS A 282 10.43 -20.98 6.97
CA LYS A 282 11.83 -21.01 6.54
C LYS A 282 12.32 -22.42 6.22
N LEU A 283 11.95 -23.42 7.03
CA LEU A 283 12.31 -24.81 6.79
C LEU A 283 11.66 -25.35 5.51
N ILE A 284 10.37 -25.06 5.30
CA ILE A 284 9.65 -25.40 4.07
C ILE A 284 10.31 -24.73 2.86
N GLY A 285 10.70 -23.46 2.98
CA GLY A 285 11.39 -22.73 1.91
C GLY A 285 12.80 -23.24 1.59
N SER A 286 13.40 -24.11 2.42
CA SER A 286 14.78 -24.58 2.22
C SER A 286 14.94 -25.52 1.03
N SER A 287 13.89 -26.29 0.65
CA SER A 287 13.97 -27.29 -0.42
C SER A 287 13.20 -26.87 -1.68
N PRO A 288 13.73 -27.06 -2.90
CA PRO A 288 13.01 -26.74 -4.13
C PRO A 288 11.66 -27.46 -4.27
N ARG A 289 11.58 -28.73 -3.83
CA ARG A 289 10.36 -29.52 -3.85
C ARG A 289 9.29 -28.92 -2.93
N SER A 290 9.67 -28.56 -1.71
CA SER A 290 8.75 -27.96 -0.72
C SER A 290 8.26 -26.59 -1.18
N ARG A 291 9.12 -25.78 -1.83
CA ARG A 291 8.70 -24.52 -2.46
C ARG A 291 7.66 -24.74 -3.55
N ALA A 292 7.87 -25.71 -4.43
CA ALA A 292 6.92 -26.04 -5.49
C ALA A 292 5.57 -26.48 -4.92
N MET A 293 5.57 -27.35 -3.89
CA MET A 293 4.34 -27.76 -3.20
C MET A 293 3.62 -26.58 -2.54
N LEU A 294 4.36 -25.67 -1.88
CA LEU A 294 3.78 -24.49 -1.27
C LEU A 294 3.16 -23.55 -2.32
N ARG A 295 3.83 -23.35 -3.47
CA ARG A 295 3.27 -22.58 -4.59
C ARG A 295 1.97 -23.19 -5.12
N LEU A 296 1.94 -24.51 -5.32
CA LEU A 296 0.73 -25.21 -5.75
C LEU A 296 -0.40 -25.08 -4.73
N MET A 297 -0.12 -25.25 -3.44
CA MET A 297 -1.11 -25.05 -2.38
C MET A 297 -1.69 -23.63 -2.40
N LEU A 298 -0.85 -22.61 -2.62
CA LEU A 298 -1.32 -21.22 -2.74
C LEU A 298 -2.19 -21.01 -4.00
N ILE A 299 -1.80 -21.57 -5.14
CA ILE A 299 -2.58 -21.51 -6.38
C ILE A 299 -3.95 -22.16 -6.17
N GLU A 300 -3.98 -23.35 -5.57
CA GLU A 300 -5.21 -24.09 -5.26
C GLU A 300 -6.12 -23.29 -4.33
N THR A 301 -5.54 -22.70 -3.27
CA THR A 301 -6.28 -21.87 -2.30
C THR A 301 -6.88 -20.64 -2.98
N LEU A 302 -6.12 -19.99 -3.88
CA LEU A 302 -6.60 -18.83 -4.63
C LEU A 302 -7.67 -19.22 -5.65
N SER A 303 -7.59 -20.40 -6.25
CA SER A 303 -8.61 -20.92 -7.17
C SER A 303 -9.96 -21.14 -6.48
N HIS A 304 -9.95 -21.44 -5.18
CA HIS A 304 -11.13 -21.67 -4.36
C HIS A 304 -11.45 -20.48 -3.45
N ALA A 305 -10.82 -19.31 -3.68
CA ALA A 305 -10.98 -18.16 -2.82
C ALA A 305 -12.45 -17.71 -2.74
N ASP A 306 -13.18 -17.69 -3.85
CA ASP A 306 -14.59 -17.30 -3.88
C ASP A 306 -15.47 -18.25 -3.05
N GLU A 307 -15.15 -19.55 -3.00
CA GLU A 307 -15.86 -20.53 -2.17
C GLU A 307 -15.52 -20.40 -0.69
N LEU A 308 -14.24 -20.17 -0.37
CA LEU A 308 -13.77 -19.92 0.99
C LEU A 308 -14.32 -18.61 1.57
N LEU A 309 -14.45 -17.57 0.74
CA LEU A 309 -15.04 -16.28 1.10
C LEU A 309 -16.56 -16.34 1.25
N GLY A 310 -17.22 -17.38 0.72
CA GLY A 310 -18.64 -17.63 0.94
C GLY A 310 -18.96 -18.35 2.26
N MET A 311 -17.95 -18.67 3.07
CA MET A 311 -18.13 -19.29 4.38
C MET A 311 -18.39 -18.22 5.45
N ASP A 312 -19.56 -18.26 6.07
CA ASP A 312 -19.94 -17.38 7.19
C ASP A 312 -19.10 -17.70 8.45
N VAL A 313 -17.94 -17.06 8.54
CA VAL A 313 -17.05 -17.13 9.71
C VAL A 313 -17.14 -15.80 10.43
N GLU A 314 -17.76 -15.82 11.62
CA GLU A 314 -18.02 -14.63 12.44
C GLU A 314 -16.74 -13.78 12.62
N GLY A 315 -16.74 -12.56 12.07
CA GLY A 315 -15.63 -11.60 12.12
C GLY A 315 -14.66 -11.61 10.93
N LEU A 316 -14.62 -12.67 10.12
CA LEU A 316 -13.82 -12.72 8.90
C LEU A 316 -14.47 -11.88 7.79
N ASP A 317 -15.80 -11.99 7.65
CA ASP A 317 -16.58 -11.28 6.63
C ASP A 317 -16.46 -9.76 6.79
N ASN A 318 -16.68 -9.25 8.00
CA ASN A 318 -16.51 -7.82 8.31
C ASN A 318 -15.10 -7.31 7.99
N MET A 319 -14.07 -8.13 8.20
CA MET A 319 -12.68 -7.76 7.88
C MET A 319 -12.47 -7.72 6.36
N MET A 320 -13.02 -8.68 5.62
CA MET A 320 -12.91 -8.73 4.16
C MET A 320 -13.66 -7.56 3.51
N ASP A 321 -14.85 -7.21 4.01
CA ASP A 321 -15.60 -6.04 3.54
C ASP A 321 -14.80 -4.76 3.77
N VAL A 322 -14.21 -4.59 4.95
CA VAL A 322 -13.29 -3.47 5.23
C VAL A 322 -12.09 -3.48 4.29
N LEU A 323 -11.49 -4.64 4.04
CA LEU A 323 -10.31 -4.77 3.17
C LEU A 323 -10.63 -4.50 1.70
N LEU A 324 -11.84 -4.80 1.22
CA LEU A 324 -12.23 -4.63 -0.17
C LEU A 324 -12.99 -3.33 -0.39
N GLU A 325 -14.13 -3.14 0.26
CA GLU A 325 -15.06 -2.04 0.00
C GLU A 325 -14.48 -0.67 0.35
N GLN A 326 -13.81 -0.56 1.51
CA GLN A 326 -13.22 0.72 1.93
C GLN A 326 -12.16 1.19 0.93
N ARG A 327 -11.27 0.26 0.53
CA ARG A 327 -10.16 0.52 -0.39
C ARG A 327 -10.68 0.78 -1.80
N ASN A 328 -11.71 0.05 -2.24
CA ASN A 328 -12.39 0.28 -3.51
C ASN A 328 -13.05 1.66 -3.57
N ARG A 329 -13.66 2.13 -2.48
CA ARG A 329 -14.28 3.45 -2.45
C ARG A 329 -13.30 4.58 -2.77
N VAL A 330 -12.10 4.55 -2.17
CA VAL A 330 -11.06 5.56 -2.39
C VAL A 330 -10.67 5.63 -3.87
N VAL A 331 -10.36 4.48 -4.49
CA VAL A 331 -9.96 4.47 -5.89
C VAL A 331 -11.12 4.85 -6.83
N LEU A 332 -12.36 4.49 -6.51
CA LEU A 332 -13.54 4.90 -7.28
C LEU A 332 -13.77 6.42 -7.22
N GLU A 333 -13.55 7.05 -6.08
CA GLU A 333 -13.56 8.51 -5.95
C GLU A 333 -12.45 9.16 -6.77
N ASP A 334 -11.24 8.62 -6.69
CA ASP A 334 -10.08 9.07 -7.45
C ASP A 334 -10.26 8.92 -8.98
N ILE A 335 -10.92 7.85 -9.43
CA ILE A 335 -11.32 7.63 -10.84
C ILE A 335 -12.33 8.70 -11.26
N ARG A 336 -13.39 8.94 -10.48
CA ARG A 336 -14.40 9.97 -10.79
C ARG A 336 -13.76 11.34 -10.91
N GLY A 337 -12.90 11.71 -9.95
CA GLY A 337 -12.17 12.98 -9.99
C GLY A 337 -11.32 13.14 -11.25
N VAL A 338 -10.66 12.07 -11.72
CA VAL A 338 -9.89 12.09 -12.98
C VAL A 338 -10.79 12.24 -14.20
N LEU A 339 -11.93 11.55 -14.23
CA LEU A 339 -12.87 11.64 -15.36
C LEU A 339 -13.54 13.01 -15.48
N ASP A 340 -13.72 13.71 -14.36
CA ASP A 340 -14.32 15.04 -14.28
C ASP A 340 -13.34 16.19 -14.66
N LEU A 341 -12.05 15.88 -14.87
CA LEU A 341 -11.07 16.87 -15.32
C LEU A 341 -11.45 17.45 -16.70
N ARG A 342 -11.49 18.79 -16.79
CA ARG A 342 -11.79 19.51 -18.03
C ARG A 342 -10.56 19.82 -18.88
N THR A 343 -9.38 19.87 -18.27
CA THR A 343 -8.08 20.13 -18.88
C THR A 343 -7.09 19.08 -18.42
N ASP A 344 -6.08 18.79 -19.25
CA ASP A 344 -5.00 17.82 -18.94
C ASP A 344 -5.49 16.44 -18.49
N ARG A 345 -6.69 16.05 -18.94
CA ARG A 345 -7.29 14.76 -18.62
C ARG A 345 -6.49 13.63 -19.29
N PRO A 346 -6.05 12.60 -18.53
CA PRO A 346 -5.34 11.45 -19.10
C PRO A 346 -6.23 10.71 -20.10
N ARG A 347 -5.65 10.21 -21.19
CA ARG A 347 -6.37 9.39 -22.18
C ARG A 347 -6.41 7.92 -21.78
N SER A 348 -5.45 7.47 -20.98
CA SER A 348 -5.41 6.11 -20.45
C SER A 348 -5.13 6.11 -18.95
N VAL A 349 -6.00 5.44 -18.19
CA VAL A 349 -5.89 5.31 -16.73
C VAL A 349 -5.78 3.82 -16.40
N ALA A 350 -4.70 3.38 -15.76
CA ALA A 350 -4.63 2.05 -15.17
C ALA A 350 -5.02 2.10 -13.70
N VAL A 351 -5.81 1.14 -13.25
CA VAL A 351 -6.14 0.89 -11.84
C VAL A 351 -5.43 -0.40 -11.44
N PHE A 352 -4.34 -0.27 -10.69
CA PHE A 352 -3.44 -1.37 -10.33
C PHE A 352 -3.72 -1.83 -8.89
N TYR A 353 -4.50 -2.91 -8.76
CA TYR A 353 -5.02 -3.41 -7.49
C TYR A 353 -4.94 -4.94 -7.42
N GLY A 354 -4.98 -5.47 -6.19
CA GLY A 354 -5.03 -6.90 -5.96
C GLY A 354 -6.24 -7.50 -6.66
N ALA A 355 -6.08 -8.68 -7.26
CA ALA A 355 -7.10 -9.25 -8.13
C ALA A 355 -8.48 -9.44 -7.44
N GLY A 356 -8.50 -9.65 -6.12
CA GLY A 356 -9.74 -9.73 -5.32
C GLY A 356 -10.55 -8.43 -5.25
N HIS A 357 -9.96 -7.27 -5.55
CA HIS A 357 -10.68 -5.99 -5.60
C HIS A 357 -11.51 -5.82 -6.87
N LEU A 358 -11.11 -6.47 -7.97
CA LEU A 358 -11.55 -6.11 -9.31
C LEU A 358 -13.02 -6.40 -9.59
N SER A 359 -13.64 -7.34 -8.87
CA SER A 359 -15.08 -7.62 -8.99
C SER A 359 -15.95 -6.46 -8.47
N GLY A 360 -15.44 -5.70 -7.51
CA GLY A 360 -16.13 -4.56 -6.89
C GLY A 360 -15.76 -3.19 -7.46
N LEU A 361 -14.93 -3.14 -8.51
CA LEU A 361 -14.51 -1.93 -9.24
C LEU A 361 -15.15 -1.89 -10.62
#